data_AF-A0A8S9ADH2-F1
#
_entry.id   AF-A0A8S9ADH2-F1
#
_cell.length_a   1.000
_cell.length_b   1.000
_cell.length_c   1.000
_cell.angle_alpha   90.00
_cell.angle_beta   90.00
_cell.angle_gamma   90.00
#
_symmetry.space_group_name_H-M   'P 1'
#
loop_
_entity.id
_entity.type
_entity.pdbx_description
1 polymer ?
#
loop_
_entity_poly.entity_id
_entity_poly.type
_entity_poly.pdbx_seq_one_letter_code
_entity_poly.pdbx_strand_id
1 'polypeptide(L)'
;MAARPPRGDYARAAADYTCPQNTAYSAAEHDRYRRLYQRQSALVQAFACAAFIEALPCLGAQERIPDLQQINERLYPATRWELVAVPGLIPELPFFRLLARRKFPVTDWIRSPGEFDYIV
;
A
#
# COMPACT_ATOMS: atom_id res chain seq x y z
N MET A 1 22.75 15.00 13.14
CA MET A 1 21.64 14.53 12.28
C MET A 1 20.55 13.99 13.18
N ALA A 2 19.40 14.66 13.29
CA ALA A 2 18.26 14.12 14.02
C ALA A 2 17.76 12.88 13.27
N ALA A 3 18.10 11.69 13.77
CA ALA A 3 17.66 10.42 13.22
C ALA A 3 16.17 10.26 13.51
N ARG A 4 15.34 10.89 12.67
CA ARG A 4 13.90 10.60 12.69
C ARG A 4 13.76 9.12 12.31
N PRO A 5 13.24 8.26 13.20
CA PRO A 5 13.06 6.87 12.87
C PRO A 5 12.18 6.75 11.63
N PRO A 6 12.40 5.72 10.78
CA PRO A 6 11.58 5.52 9.60
C PRO A 6 10.11 5.46 10.01
N ARG A 7 9.24 6.13 9.24
CA ARG A 7 7.82 6.26 9.55
C ARG A 7 7.18 4.88 9.72
N GLY A 8 6.44 4.68 10.81
CA GLY A 8 5.79 3.42 11.11
C GLY A 8 5.58 3.15 12.59
N ASP A 9 4.80 2.13 12.90
CA ASP A 9 4.64 1.60 14.26
C ASP A 9 5.15 0.15 14.31
N TYR A 10 6.43 0.00 14.64
CA TYR A 10 7.12 -1.30 14.67
C TYR A 10 6.72 -2.16 15.87
N ALA A 11 6.00 -1.63 16.87
CA ALA A 11 5.51 -2.42 17.99
C ALA A 11 4.44 -3.44 17.54
N ARG A 12 3.82 -3.22 16.38
CA ARG A 12 2.84 -4.12 15.76
C ARG A 12 3.46 -5.25 14.95
N ALA A 13 4.77 -5.24 14.75
CA ALA A 13 5.44 -6.18 13.88
C ALA A 13 5.50 -7.59 14.49
N ALA A 14 5.09 -8.59 13.72
CA ALA A 14 5.40 -9.99 14.00
C ALA A 14 6.89 -10.28 13.69
N ALA A 15 7.32 -11.51 13.99
CA ALA A 15 8.71 -11.94 13.77
C ALA A 15 9.16 -11.87 12.29
N ASP A 16 8.22 -11.94 11.34
CA ASP A 16 8.48 -11.81 9.90
C ASP A 16 8.24 -10.38 9.37
N TYR A 17 8.08 -9.41 10.29
CA TYR A 17 7.76 -8.00 10.03
C TYR A 17 6.35 -7.72 9.47
N THR A 18 5.50 -8.73 9.27
CA THR A 18 4.10 -8.48 8.94
C THR A 18 3.34 -7.93 10.15
N CYS A 19 2.25 -7.21 9.92
CA CYS A 19 1.35 -6.77 10.97
C CYS A 19 -0.11 -6.80 10.49
N PRO A 20 -1.11 -6.79 11.39
CA PRO A 20 -2.49 -6.53 11.00
C PRO A 20 -2.59 -5.15 10.36
N GLN A 21 -3.37 -4.99 9.27
CA GLN A 21 -3.59 -3.68 8.66
C GLN A 21 -4.26 -2.71 9.65
N ASN A 22 -3.84 -1.45 9.66
CA ASN A 22 -4.58 -0.38 10.32
C ASN A 22 -5.93 -0.20 9.62
N THR A 23 -7.00 -0.23 10.40
CA THR A 23 -8.39 -0.03 9.92
C THR A 23 -9.00 1.28 10.43
N ALA A 24 -8.32 1.99 11.34
CA ALA A 24 -8.81 3.18 12.00
C ALA A 24 -8.44 4.46 11.24
N TYR A 25 -8.87 4.57 9.97
CA TYR A 25 -8.69 5.78 9.18
C TYR A 25 -9.84 6.77 9.41
N SER A 26 -9.48 8.04 9.55
CA SER A 26 -10.44 9.15 9.55
C SER A 26 -11.04 9.38 8.16
N ALA A 27 -12.20 10.06 8.12
CA ALA A 27 -12.81 10.49 6.86
C ALA A 27 -11.86 11.39 6.03
N ALA A 28 -11.05 12.23 6.68
CA ALA A 28 -10.07 13.09 6.03
C ALA A 28 -8.92 12.30 5.38
N GLU A 29 -8.55 11.14 5.95
CA GLU A 29 -7.55 10.25 5.37
C GLU A 29 -8.11 9.48 4.17
N HIS A 30 -9.35 9.02 4.25
CA HIS A 30 -10.04 8.43 3.11
C HIS A 30 -10.22 9.43 1.95
N ASP A 31 -10.59 10.68 2.23
CA ASP A 31 -10.69 11.72 1.20
C ASP A 31 -9.32 12.03 0.57
N ARG A 32 -8.27 12.14 1.40
CA ARG A 32 -6.91 12.34 0.90
C ARG A 32 -6.51 11.19 -0.03
N TYR A 33 -6.75 9.95 0.36
CA TYR A 33 -6.50 8.79 -0.50
C TYR A 33 -7.23 8.91 -1.84
N ARG A 34 -8.53 9.22 -1.84
CA ARG A 34 -9.33 9.38 -3.06
C ARG A 34 -8.70 10.41 -4.00
N ARG A 35 -8.34 11.58 -3.47
CA ARG A 35 -7.71 12.66 -4.26
C ARG A 35 -6.37 12.25 -4.85
N LEU A 36 -5.57 11.49 -4.09
CA LEU A 36 -4.30 10.93 -4.57
C LEU A 36 -4.50 9.90 -5.67
N TYR A 37 -5.44 8.98 -5.47
CA TYR A 37 -5.81 7.97 -6.45
C TYR A 37 -6.27 8.62 -7.76
N GLN A 38 -7.19 9.58 -7.69
CA GLN A 38 -7.71 10.30 -8.87
C GLN A 38 -6.60 11.01 -9.65
N ARG A 39 -5.67 11.67 -8.96
CA ARG A 39 -4.53 12.34 -9.61
C ARG A 39 -3.64 11.33 -10.35
N GLN A 40 -3.32 10.20 -9.72
CA GLN A 40 -2.45 9.19 -10.33
C GLN A 40 -3.16 8.42 -11.44
N SER A 41 -4.42 8.04 -11.26
CA SER A 41 -5.18 7.28 -12.25
C SER A 41 -5.43 8.06 -13.54
N ALA A 42 -5.55 9.39 -13.47
CA ALA A 42 -5.59 10.26 -14.65
C ALA A 42 -4.33 10.19 -15.53
N LEU A 43 -3.18 9.86 -14.93
CA LEU A 43 -1.89 9.74 -15.63
C LEU A 43 -1.64 8.31 -16.16
N VAL A 44 -2.27 7.30 -15.55
CA VAL A 44 -2.07 5.89 -15.89
C VAL A 44 -2.36 5.61 -17.36
N GLN A 45 -3.42 6.20 -17.92
CA GLN A 45 -3.78 5.99 -19.33
C GLN A 45 -2.71 6.50 -20.32
N ALA A 46 -1.95 7.52 -19.92
CA ALA A 46 -0.94 8.14 -20.79
C ALA A 46 0.44 7.50 -20.67
N PHE A 47 0.79 6.97 -19.48
CA PHE A 47 2.17 6.60 -19.17
C PHE A 47 2.39 5.14 -18.75
N ALA A 48 1.34 4.42 -18.34
CA ALA A 48 1.50 3.05 -17.87
C ALA A 48 1.41 2.04 -19.02
N CYS A 49 1.96 0.84 -18.82
CA CYS A 49 1.81 -0.26 -19.78
C CYS A 49 0.38 -0.82 -19.75
N ALA A 50 0.00 -1.53 -20.82
CA ALA A 50 -1.34 -2.13 -20.96
C ALA A 50 -1.74 -2.99 -19.75
N ALA A 51 -0.83 -3.84 -19.26
CA ALA A 51 -1.09 -4.70 -18.11
C ALA A 51 -1.47 -3.89 -16.84
N PHE A 52 -0.88 -2.71 -16.63
CA PHE A 52 -1.23 -1.85 -15.50
C PHE A 52 -2.60 -1.18 -15.71
N ILE A 53 -2.85 -0.67 -16.92
CA ILE A 53 -4.12 -0.05 -17.30
C ILE A 53 -5.28 -1.03 -17.11
N GLU A 54 -5.09 -2.29 -17.52
CA GLU A 54 -6.10 -3.35 -17.40
C GLU A 54 -6.29 -3.81 -15.94
N ALA A 55 -5.22 -3.91 -15.15
CA ALA A 55 -5.30 -4.46 -13.80
C ALA A 55 -5.83 -3.45 -12.76
N LEU A 56 -5.55 -2.15 -12.90
CA LEU A 56 -5.88 -1.15 -11.88
C LEU A 56 -7.38 -1.13 -11.51
N PRO A 57 -8.35 -1.16 -12.45
CA PRO A 57 -9.77 -1.19 -12.11
C PRO A 57 -10.18 -2.45 -11.34
N CYS A 58 -9.51 -3.59 -11.56
CA CYS A 58 -9.84 -4.86 -10.91
C CYS A 58 -9.60 -4.83 -9.40
N LEU A 59 -8.67 -3.99 -8.92
CA LEU A 59 -8.30 -3.93 -7.50
C LEU A 59 -9.36 -3.26 -6.60
N GLY A 60 -10.30 -2.49 -7.16
CA GLY A 60 -11.41 -1.92 -6.37
C GLY A 60 -11.03 -0.83 -5.36
N ALA A 61 -9.85 -0.25 -5.49
CA ALA A 61 -9.25 0.64 -4.48
C ALA A 61 -9.42 2.14 -4.82
N GLN A 62 -10.58 2.58 -5.33
CA GLN A 62 -10.71 3.95 -5.89
C GLN A 62 -11.16 5.00 -4.86
N GLU A 63 -12.16 4.65 -4.05
CA GLU A 63 -12.95 5.64 -3.30
C GLU A 63 -12.49 5.88 -1.86
N ARG A 64 -11.74 4.94 -1.29
CA ARG A 64 -11.26 4.96 0.08
C ARG A 64 -10.01 4.12 0.20
N ILE A 65 -9.26 4.32 1.27
CA ILE A 65 -8.12 3.46 1.62
C ILE A 65 -8.64 2.01 1.66
N PRO A 66 -8.08 1.10 0.85
CA PRO A 66 -8.64 -0.22 0.65
C PRO A 66 -8.36 -1.13 1.85
N ASP A 67 -9.26 -2.09 2.06
CA ASP A 67 -8.98 -3.26 2.88
C ASP A 67 -8.11 -4.23 2.06
N LEU A 68 -6.95 -4.61 2.60
CA LEU A 68 -6.01 -5.49 1.89
C LEU A 68 -6.59 -6.90 1.67
N GLN A 69 -7.42 -7.39 2.58
CA GLN A 69 -8.09 -8.68 2.42
C GLN A 69 -9.06 -8.64 1.24
N GLN A 70 -9.83 -7.56 1.09
CA GLN A 70 -10.74 -7.38 -0.07
C GLN A 70 -9.98 -7.27 -1.39
N ILE A 71 -8.79 -6.65 -1.40
CA ILE A 71 -7.92 -6.68 -2.59
C ILE A 71 -7.46 -8.11 -2.87
N ASN A 72 -7.01 -8.83 -1.84
CA ASN A 72 -6.47 -10.18 -1.96
C ASN A 72 -7.50 -11.20 -2.47
N GLU A 73 -8.78 -11.02 -2.17
CA GLU A 73 -9.88 -11.83 -2.75
C GLU A 73 -9.88 -11.82 -4.28
N ARG A 74 -9.39 -10.75 -4.91
CA ARG A 74 -9.30 -10.60 -6.37
C ARG A 74 -7.89 -10.87 -6.89
N LEU A 75 -6.88 -10.38 -6.18
CA LEU A 75 -5.47 -10.48 -6.59
C LEU A 75 -4.97 -11.94 -6.54
N TYR A 76 -5.34 -12.68 -5.50
CA TYR A 76 -4.81 -14.03 -5.27
C TYR A 76 -5.28 -15.04 -6.32
N PRO A 77 -6.57 -15.13 -6.70
CA PRO A 77 -6.99 -15.99 -7.80
C PRO A 77 -6.30 -15.67 -9.13
N ALA A 78 -6.08 -14.38 -9.42
CA ALA A 78 -5.49 -13.93 -10.68
C ALA A 78 -3.98 -14.16 -10.78
N THR A 79 -3.24 -14.08 -9.66
CA THR A 79 -1.77 -13.99 -9.68
C THR A 79 -1.05 -14.91 -8.70
N ARG A 80 -1.78 -15.44 -7.71
CA ARG A 80 -1.26 -16.06 -6.48
C ARG A 80 -0.40 -15.14 -5.63
N TRP A 81 -0.45 -13.83 -5.88
CA TRP A 81 0.13 -12.83 -5.00
C TRP A 81 -0.91 -12.33 -4.00
N GLU A 82 -0.43 -11.90 -2.85
CA GLU A 82 -1.22 -11.25 -1.81
C GLU A 82 -0.46 -10.04 -1.26
N LEU A 83 -1.18 -9.00 -0.89
CA LEU A 83 -0.67 -7.85 -0.16
C LEU A 83 -0.67 -8.16 1.33
N VAL A 84 0.43 -7.84 2.01
CA VAL A 84 0.55 -7.95 3.47
C VAL A 84 0.96 -6.62 4.06
N ALA A 85 0.35 -6.22 5.18
CA ALA A 85 0.73 -4.99 5.85
C ALA A 85 2.07 -5.16 6.58
N VAL A 86 2.89 -4.12 6.53
CA VAL A 86 4.14 -3.99 7.28
C VAL A 86 4.17 -2.64 7.99
N PRO A 87 4.83 -2.54 9.16
CA PRO A 87 4.75 -1.34 10.00
C PRO A 87 5.38 -0.10 9.36
N GLY A 88 6.31 -0.28 8.42
CA GLY A 88 7.16 0.76 7.85
C GLY A 88 8.22 0.15 6.93
N LEU A 89 9.39 0.79 6.88
CA LEU A 89 10.54 0.26 6.15
C LEU A 89 11.10 -0.96 6.91
N ILE A 90 11.10 -2.14 6.27
CA ILE A 90 11.58 -3.39 6.87
C ILE A 90 12.96 -3.76 6.32
N PRO A 91 13.77 -4.57 7.04
CA PRO A 91 15.06 -5.02 6.52
C PRO A 91 14.92 -5.87 5.25
N GLU A 92 15.97 -5.87 4.43
CA GLU A 92 16.00 -6.53 3.12
C GLU A 92 15.68 -8.04 3.19
N LEU A 93 16.27 -8.75 4.15
CA LEU A 93 16.10 -10.20 4.26
C LEU A 93 14.63 -10.61 4.52
N PRO A 94 13.91 -10.04 5.51
CA PRO A 94 12.46 -10.18 5.64
C PRO A 94 11.68 -9.80 4.38
N PHE A 95 12.01 -8.66 3.74
CA PHE A 95 11.35 -8.22 2.51
C PHE A 95 11.43 -9.27 1.41
N PHE A 96 12.63 -9.75 1.07
CA PHE A 96 12.81 -10.76 0.03
C PHE A 96 12.22 -12.13 0.43
N ARG A 97 12.20 -12.47 1.73
CA ARG A 97 11.51 -13.65 2.23
C ARG A 97 9.98 -13.58 2.01
N LEU A 98 9.38 -12.40 2.06
CA LEU A 98 7.96 -12.21 1.72
C LEU A 98 7.74 -12.35 0.21
N LEU A 99 8.57 -11.70 -0.61
CA LEU A 99 8.47 -11.81 -2.08
C LEU A 99 8.62 -13.26 -2.56
N ALA A 100 9.55 -14.03 -1.98
CA ALA A 100 9.73 -15.45 -2.30
C ALA A 100 8.47 -16.30 -2.02
N ARG A 101 7.57 -15.81 -1.17
CA ARG A 101 6.28 -16.43 -0.85
C ARG A 101 5.09 -15.76 -1.57
N ARG A 102 5.35 -14.92 -2.57
CA ARG A 102 4.37 -14.09 -3.29
C ARG A 102 3.56 -13.15 -2.39
N LYS A 103 4.17 -12.71 -1.28
CA LYS A 103 3.62 -11.70 -0.38
C LYS A 103 4.30 -10.37 -0.66
N PHE A 104 3.55 -9.39 -1.16
CA PHE A 104 4.07 -8.05 -1.38
C PHE A 104 3.81 -7.18 -0.15
N PRO A 105 4.86 -6.70 0.55
CA PRO A 105 4.70 -5.88 1.74
C PRO A 105 4.27 -4.46 1.38
N VAL A 106 3.24 -3.96 2.06
CA VAL A 106 2.66 -2.63 1.87
C VAL A 106 2.58 -1.92 3.22
N THR A 107 3.01 -0.66 3.29
CA THR A 107 2.81 0.18 4.48
C THR A 107 1.37 0.69 4.55
N ASP A 108 0.81 0.79 5.75
CA ASP A 108 -0.60 1.14 5.99
C ASP A 108 -0.83 2.54 6.58
N TRP A 109 0.12 3.45 6.37
CA TRP A 109 -0.04 4.86 6.71
C TRP A 109 -0.22 5.69 5.45
N ILE A 110 -0.96 6.79 5.56
CA ILE A 110 -1.15 7.75 4.47
C ILE A 110 -0.39 9.05 4.74
N ARG A 111 0.26 9.60 3.72
CA ARG A 111 0.97 10.89 3.80
C ARG A 111 0.10 12.01 4.37
N SER A 112 0.72 12.94 5.10
CA SER A 112 0.03 14.09 5.69
C SER A 112 -0.39 15.10 4.61
N PRO A 113 -1.28 16.07 4.92
CA PRO A 113 -1.67 17.10 3.94
C PRO A 113 -0.49 17.91 3.40
N GLY A 114 0.52 18.20 4.22
CA GLY A 114 1.72 18.93 3.78
C GLY A 114 2.63 18.13 2.85
N GLU A 115 2.43 16.82 2.77
CA GLU A 115 3.17 15.90 1.90
C GLU A 115 2.34 15.54 0.64
N PHE A 116 1.25 16.26 0.34
CA PHE A 116 0.34 15.90 -0.75
C PHE A 116 1.02 15.92 -2.12
N ASP A 117 1.96 16.83 -2.35
CA ASP A 117 2.72 16.94 -3.60
C ASP A 117 4.11 16.31 -3.52
N TYR A 118 4.43 15.68 -2.38
CA TYR A 118 5.70 14.99 -2.22
C TYR A 118 5.76 13.77 -3.15
N ILE A 119 6.80 13.72 -3.99
CA ILE A 119 7.10 12.59 -4.87
C ILE A 119 8.18 11.76 -4.16
N VAL A 120 7.95 10.45 -4.10
CA VAL A 120 8.90 9.44 -3.59
C VAL A 120 9.51 8.71 -4.77
#